data_AF-A0A1G2TXS9-F1
#
_entry.id   AF-A0A1G2TXS9-F1
#
_cell.length_a   1.000
_cell.length_b   1.000
_cell.length_c   1.000
_cell.angle_alpha   90.00
_cell.angle_beta   90.00
_cell.angle_gamma   90.00
#
_symmetry.space_group_name_H-M   'P 1'
#
loop_
_entity.id
_entity.type
_entity.pdbx_description
1 polymer ?
#
loop_
_entity_poly.entity_id
_entity_poly.type
_entity_poly.pdbx_seq_one_letter_code
_entity_poly.pdbx_strand_id
1 'polypeptide(L)' 'MPPSLKEKVNNLIKNNDYASVSELFRDAIRALEDKKLVEDIIESERDFTIGRFKRLRSLKDLM' A
#
# COMPACT_ATOMS: atom_id res chain seq x y z
N MET A 1 -15.33 -8.73 -16.65
CA MET A 1 -14.70 -9.73 -15.75
C MET A 1 -15.05 -11.12 -16.27
N PRO A 2 -14.07 -12.02 -16.46
CA PRO A 2 -14.33 -13.41 -16.83
C PRO A 2 -15.33 -14.08 -15.86
N PRO A 3 -16.24 -14.96 -16.30
CA PRO A 3 -17.26 -15.56 -15.43
C PRO A 3 -16.67 -16.24 -14.19
N SER A 4 -15.58 -16.99 -14.35
CA SER A 4 -14.87 -17.67 -13.26
C SER A 4 -14.26 -16.70 -12.24
N LEU A 5 -13.84 -15.50 -12.68
CA LEU A 5 -13.32 -14.47 -11.78
C LEU A 5 -14.46 -13.76 -11.03
N LYS A 6 -15.62 -13.58 -11.68
CA LYS A 6 -16.81 -13.00 -11.04
C LYS A 6 -17.33 -13.87 -9.90
N GLU A 7 -17.36 -15.18 -10.10
CA GLU A 7 -17.75 -16.12 -9.05
C GLU A 7 -16.80 -16.07 -7.85
N LYS A 8 -15.48 -16.05 -8.10
CA LYS A 8 -14.47 -15.87 -7.05
C LYS A 8 -14.65 -14.56 -6.27
N VAL A 9 -14.87 -13.45 -6.97
CA VAL A 9 -15.11 -12.14 -6.34
C VAL A 9 -16.38 -12.15 -5.49
N ASN A 10 -17.47 -12.75 -5.98
CA ASN A 10 -18.71 -12.88 -5.21
C ASN A 10 -18.53 -13.73 -3.94
N ASN A 11 -17.74 -14.81 -4.02
CA ASN A 11 -17.44 -15.63 -2.86
C ASN A 11 -16.56 -14.88 -1.85
N LEU A 12 -15.58 -14.11 -2.31
CA LEU A 12 -14.77 -13.25 -1.45
C LEU A 12 -15.61 -12.19 -0.73
N ILE A 13 -16.56 -11.58 -1.43
CA ILE A 13 -17.50 -10.61 -0.84
C ILE A 13 -18.31 -11.26 0.29
N LYS A 14 -18.89 -12.44 0.04
CA LYS A 14 -19.70 -13.15 1.03
C LYS A 14 -18.89 -13.65 2.23
N ASN A 15 -17.68 -14.15 2.00
CA ASN A 15 -16.86 -14.77 3.05
C ASN A 15 -16.17 -13.77 3.96
N ASN A 16 -16.05 -12.51 3.53
CA ASN A 16 -15.36 -11.45 4.26
C ASN A 16 -16.28 -10.25 4.52
N ASP A 17 -17.60 -10.46 4.40
CA ASP A 17 -18.65 -9.48 4.74
C ASP A 17 -18.52 -8.11 4.05
N TYR A 18 -18.05 -8.08 2.81
CA TYR A 18 -18.04 -6.85 2.02
C TYR A 18 -19.45 -6.50 1.54
N ALA A 19 -19.81 -5.20 1.57
CA ALA A 19 -21.09 -4.72 1.06
C ALA A 19 -21.12 -4.62 -0.47
N SER A 20 -19.95 -4.52 -1.12
CA SER A 20 -19.87 -4.42 -2.59
C SER A 20 -18.54 -4.87 -3.17
N VAL A 21 -18.55 -5.12 -4.47
CA VAL A 21 -17.34 -5.34 -5.28
C VAL A 21 -16.37 -4.16 -5.15
N SER A 22 -16.87 -2.92 -5.19
CA SER A 22 -16.04 -1.72 -5.08
C SER A 22 -15.37 -1.60 -3.71
N GLU A 23 -16.02 -2.06 -2.65
CA GLU A 23 -15.43 -2.07 -1.32
C GLU A 23 -14.29 -3.06 -1.21
N LEU A 24 -14.48 -4.29 -1.68
CA LEU A 24 -13.42 -5.29 -1.79
C LEU A 24 -12.20 -4.73 -2.55
N PHE A 25 -12.43 -4.07 -3.70
CA PHE A 25 -11.33 -3.51 -4.48
C PHE A 25 -10.64 -2.34 -3.77
N ARG A 26 -11.38 -1.46 -3.07
CA ARG A 26 -10.77 -0.40 -2.27
C ARG A 26 -9.88 -0.97 -1.17
N ASP A 27 -10.32 -2.03 -0.51
CA ASP A 27 -9.52 -2.68 0.52
C ASP A 27 -8.25 -3.32 -0.07
N ALA A 28 -8.38 -4.05 -1.19
CA ALA A 28 -7.25 -4.63 -1.89
C ALA A 28 -6.21 -3.59 -2.35
N ILE A 29 -6.66 -2.41 -2.81
CA ILE A 29 -5.78 -1.31 -3.18
C ILE A 29 -5.06 -0.76 -1.95
N ARG A 30 -5.77 -0.52 -0.84
CA ARG A 30 -5.14 -0.05 0.41
C ARG A 30 -4.09 -1.03 0.92
N ALA A 31 -4.39 -2.33 0.92
CA ALA A 31 -3.43 -3.34 1.34
C ALA A 31 -2.16 -3.33 0.46
N LEU A 32 -2.29 -3.04 -0.84
CA LEU A 32 -1.15 -2.90 -1.74
C LEU A 32 -0.34 -1.62 -1.45
N GLU A 33 -1.02 -0.51 -1.20
CA GLU A 33 -0.41 0.78 -0.84
C GLU A 33 0.32 0.69 0.50
N ASP A 34 -0.29 0.06 1.51
CA ASP A 34 0.29 -0.15 2.84
C ASP A 34 1.55 -1.01 2.76
N LYS A 35 1.52 -2.09 1.96
CA LYS A 35 2.70 -2.91 1.73
C LYS A 35 3.85 -2.09 1.14
N LYS A 36 3.55 -1.29 0.12
CA LYS A 36 4.54 -0.42 -0.51
C LYS A 36 5.09 0.61 0.47
N LEU A 37 4.22 1.22 1.28
CA LEU A 37 4.64 2.18 2.30
C LEU A 37 5.62 1.55 3.30
N VAL A 38 5.38 0.32 3.74
CA VAL A 38 6.29 -0.42 4.63
C VAL A 38 7.63 -0.68 3.94
N GLU A 39 7.63 -1.08 2.66
CA GLU A 39 8.85 -1.29 1.88
C GLU A 39 9.65 0.01 1.74
N ASP A 40 8.98 1.12 1.42
CA ASP A 40 9.58 2.46 1.28
C ASP A 40 10.20 2.94 2.61
N ILE A 41 9.54 2.70 3.74
CA ILE A 41 10.06 3.02 5.08
C ILE A 41 11.32 2.21 5.38
N ILE A 42 11.30 0.89 5.17
CA ILE A 42 12.45 0.01 5.43
C ILE A 42 13.65 0.41 4.55
N GLU A 43 13.41 0.76 3.29
CA GLU A 43 14.45 1.25 2.40
C GLU A 43 15.03 2.58 2.90
N SER A 44 14.17 3.51 3.33
CA SER A 44 14.59 4.78 3.92
C SER A 44 15.45 4.59 5.17
N GLU A 45 15.05 3.71 6.09
CA GLU A 45 15.81 3.39 7.30
C GLU A 45 17.20 2.80 6.98
N ARG A 46 17.26 1.92 5.98
CA ARG A 46 18.54 1.37 5.49
C ARG A 46 19.43 2.47 4.94
N ASP A 47 18.89 3.34 4.11
CA ASP A 47 19.62 4.47 3.53
C ASP A 47 20.16 5.41 4.60
N PHE A 48 19.37 5.72 5.63
CA PHE A 48 19.85 6.48 6.79
C PHE A 48 21.00 5.78 7.52
N THR A 49 20.88 4.47 7.76
CA THR A 49 21.87 3.68 8.50
C THR A 49 23.24 3.65 7.82
N ILE A 50 23.27 3.55 6.49
CA ILE A 50 24.51 3.51 5.70
C ILE A 50 25.01 4.90 5.27
N GLY A 51 24.37 5.98 5.75
CA GLY A 51 24.79 7.35 5.48
C GLY A 51 24.31 7.93 4.13
N ARG A 52 23.39 7.26 3.43
CA ARG A 52 22.74 7.76 2.20
C ARG A 52 21.57 8.69 2.55
N PHE A 53 21.86 9.82 3.18
CA PHE A 53 20.86 10.86 3.47
C PHE A 53 21.39 12.26 3.17
N LYS A 54 20.47 13.20 2.88
CA LYS A 54 20.82 14.62 2.72
C LYS A 54 20.83 15.30 4.09
N ARG A 55 22.01 15.73 4.55
CA ARG A 55 22.10 16.61 5.72
C ARG A 55 21.73 18.04 5.33
N LEU A 56 20.62 18.53 5.88
CA LEU A 56 20.20 19.92 5.71
C LEU A 56 20.99 20.81 6.67
N ARG A 57 21.35 22.03 6.25
CA ARG A 57 22.09 22.99 7.10
C ARG A 57 21.15 23.89 7.87
N SER A 58 19.94 24.09 7.35
CA SER A 58 18.89 24.90 7.96
C SER A 58 17.51 24.47 7.48
N LEU A 59 16.46 24.94 8.15
CA LEU A 59 15.07 24.72 7.73
C LEU A 59 14.78 25.26 6.31
N LYS A 60 15.51 26.29 5.87
CA LYS A 60 15.40 26.84 4.51
C LYS A 60 15.76 25.82 3.43
N ASP A 61 16.60 24.82 3.74
CA ASP A 61 16.98 23.78 2.78
C ASP A 61 15.91 22.67 2.64
N LEU A 62 14.87 22.69 3.50
CA LEU A 62 13.76 21.73 3.51
C LEU A 62 12.58 22.20 2.63
N MET A 63 12.36 23.51 2.55
CA MET A 63 11.28 24.15 1.78
C MET A 63 11.70 24.38 0.34
#